data_AF-A0A0P9N7B8-F1
#
_entry.id   AF-A0A0P9N7B8-F1
#
_cell.length_a   1.000
_cell.length_b   1.000
_cell.length_c   1.000
_cell.angle_alpha   90.00
_cell.angle_beta   90.00
_cell.angle_gamma   90.00
#
_symmetry.space_group_name_H-M   'P 1'
#
loop_
_entity.id
_entity.type
_entity.pdbx_description
1 polymer ?
#
loop_
_entity_poly.entity_id
_entity_poly.type
_entity_poly.pdbx_seq_one_letter_code
_entity_poly.pdbx_strand_id
1 'polypeptide(L)'
;MITENVLISKLSSDWSEHLESRISDAVEIGMIDESGYLELAAATVLLPKLAADNQDKIRPETSVRSAVGDKPVAGQWIKRPDLMCYASSVISKLYGGASSYIICEAGYSKNGDKFLTRFEGFSHEGSPFIHVKITGDNLSEVEAILKTARSFRLLGLITDCDRSPTDFGGHKIAFLCDALDGDSIIICSKK
;
A
#
# COMPACT_ATOMS: atom_id res chain seq x y z
N MET A 1 16.77 -10.11 -1.12
CA MET A 1 15.60 -10.95 -0.79
C MET A 1 14.82 -11.13 -2.08
N ILE A 2 14.47 -12.37 -2.45
CA ILE A 2 13.62 -12.59 -3.63
C ILE A 2 12.19 -12.23 -3.22
N THR A 3 11.44 -11.56 -4.08
CA THR A 3 10.04 -11.19 -3.87
C THR A 3 9.15 -11.93 -4.86
N GLU A 4 7.88 -12.12 -4.51
CA GLU A 4 6.89 -12.77 -5.36
C GLU A 4 5.54 -12.08 -5.28
N ASN A 5 4.76 -12.22 -6.35
CA ASN A 5 3.42 -11.68 -6.48
C ASN A 5 2.43 -12.83 -6.33
N VAL A 6 1.64 -12.83 -5.26
CA VAL A 6 0.69 -13.92 -4.97
C VAL A 6 -0.71 -13.36 -4.98
N LEU A 7 -1.61 -14.00 -5.74
CA LEU A 7 -3.03 -13.66 -5.73
C LEU A 7 -3.62 -13.99 -4.36
N ILE A 8 -4.43 -13.08 -3.80
CA ILE A 8 -5.10 -13.29 -2.50
C ILE A 8 -5.99 -14.54 -2.53
N SER A 9 -6.60 -14.85 -3.68
CA SER A 9 -7.41 -16.07 -3.87
C SER A 9 -6.63 -17.39 -3.71
N LYS A 10 -5.29 -17.33 -3.67
CA LYS A 10 -4.42 -18.49 -3.41
C LYS A 10 -3.93 -18.57 -1.96
N LEU A 11 -4.30 -17.60 -1.12
CA LEU A 11 -3.93 -17.52 0.29
C LEU A 11 -5.12 -17.93 1.19
N SER A 12 -4.93 -17.95 2.51
CA SER A 12 -6.02 -18.23 3.47
C SER A 12 -7.09 -17.13 3.46
N SER A 13 -8.29 -17.45 3.97
CA SER A 13 -9.42 -16.51 4.06
C SER A 13 -9.08 -15.21 4.80
N ASP A 14 -8.21 -15.29 5.82
CA ASP A 14 -7.74 -14.16 6.62
C ASP A 14 -7.19 -13.00 5.76
N TRP A 15 -6.66 -13.29 4.56
CA TRP A 15 -6.16 -12.27 3.63
C TRP A 15 -7.27 -11.48 2.94
N SER A 16 -8.34 -12.18 2.54
CA SER A 16 -9.52 -11.54 1.96
C SER A 16 -10.24 -10.70 3.01
N GLU A 17 -10.40 -11.24 4.22
CA GLU A 17 -11.01 -10.52 5.36
C GLU A 17 -10.22 -9.26 5.73
N HIS A 18 -8.88 -9.35 5.76
CA HIS A 18 -8.03 -8.17 5.96
C HIS A 18 -8.23 -7.15 4.85
N LEU A 19 -8.21 -7.55 3.57
CA LEU A 19 -8.43 -6.62 2.47
C LEU A 19 -9.80 -5.93 2.56
N GLU A 20 -10.86 -6.68 2.86
CA GLU A 20 -12.22 -6.14 3.04
C GLU A 20 -12.27 -5.12 4.19
N SER A 21 -11.65 -5.42 5.33
CA SER A 21 -11.53 -4.47 6.45
C SER A 21 -10.83 -3.19 6.03
N ARG A 22 -9.70 -3.28 5.29
CA ARG A 22 -8.96 -2.09 4.85
C ARG A 22 -9.71 -1.27 3.81
N ILE A 23 -10.54 -1.90 2.99
CA ILE A 23 -11.45 -1.20 2.07
C ILE A 23 -12.54 -0.48 2.86
N SER A 24 -13.10 -1.11 3.91
CA SER A 24 -14.04 -0.44 4.82
C SER A 24 -13.43 0.80 5.44
N ASP A 25 -12.20 0.71 5.97
CA ASP A 25 -11.47 1.87 6.51
C ASP A 25 -11.34 2.99 5.47
N ALA A 26 -11.05 2.64 4.21
CA ALA A 26 -10.91 3.60 3.11
C ALA A 26 -12.25 4.24 2.69
N VAL A 27 -13.37 3.53 2.85
CA VAL A 27 -14.71 4.10 2.64
C VAL A 27 -15.08 5.07 3.76
N GLU A 28 -14.76 4.74 5.01
CA GLU A 28 -15.05 5.60 6.17
C GLU A 28 -14.36 6.97 6.11
N ILE A 29 -13.19 7.05 5.47
CA ILE A 29 -12.42 8.29 5.29
C ILE A 29 -12.69 9.00 3.95
N GLY A 30 -13.68 8.54 3.18
CA GLY A 30 -14.07 9.14 1.90
C GLY A 30 -13.09 8.90 0.74
N MET A 31 -12.10 8.01 0.92
CA MET A 31 -11.12 7.69 -0.14
C MET A 31 -11.79 6.86 -1.25
N ILE A 32 -12.62 5.89 -0.87
CA ILE A 32 -13.39 5.02 -1.78
C ILE A 32 -14.88 5.32 -1.63
N ASP A 33 -15.60 5.33 -2.75
CA ASP A 33 -17.06 5.43 -2.78
C ASP A 33 -17.68 4.03 -2.69
N GLU A 34 -18.85 3.88 -2.09
CA GLU A 34 -19.56 2.59 -2.04
C GLU A 34 -19.84 2.00 -3.44
N SER A 35 -19.86 2.83 -4.49
CA SER A 35 -19.97 2.43 -5.90
C SER A 35 -18.65 2.04 -6.60
N GLY A 36 -17.52 2.20 -5.93
CA GLY A 36 -16.19 1.88 -6.44
C GLY A 36 -15.97 0.37 -6.52
N TYR A 37 -16.31 -0.23 -7.65
CA TYR A 37 -16.06 -1.66 -7.86
C TYR A 37 -14.55 -1.98 -7.84
N LEU A 38 -14.10 -2.70 -6.82
CA LEU A 38 -12.77 -3.31 -6.73
C LEU A 38 -12.87 -4.82 -6.95
N GLU A 39 -11.98 -5.41 -7.75
CA GLU A 39 -11.96 -6.87 -7.94
C GLU A 39 -11.05 -7.53 -6.89
N LEU A 40 -11.63 -7.87 -5.73
CA LEU A 40 -10.91 -8.53 -4.63
C LEU A 40 -10.19 -9.82 -5.09
N ALA A 41 -10.80 -10.57 -6.01
CA ALA A 41 -10.23 -11.82 -6.55
C ALA A 41 -8.93 -11.62 -7.36
N ALA A 42 -8.73 -10.41 -7.93
CA ALA A 42 -7.53 -10.03 -8.67
C ALA A 42 -6.47 -9.36 -7.78
N ALA A 43 -6.77 -9.15 -6.49
CA ALA A 43 -5.84 -8.54 -5.56
C ALA A 43 -4.58 -9.39 -5.40
N THR A 44 -3.44 -8.72 -5.42
CA THR A 44 -2.12 -9.34 -5.35
C THR A 44 -1.38 -8.83 -4.13
N VAL A 45 -0.81 -9.74 -3.36
CA VAL A 45 0.10 -9.44 -2.25
C VAL A 45 1.55 -9.54 -2.75
N LEU A 46 2.38 -8.53 -2.42
CA LEU A 46 3.81 -8.54 -2.73
C LEU A 46 4.60 -9.15 -1.57
N LEU A 47 4.79 -10.46 -1.59
CA LEU A 47 5.40 -11.21 -0.50
C LEU A 47 6.93 -11.36 -0.67
N PRO A 48 7.68 -11.55 0.42
CA PRO A 48 9.01 -12.11 0.30
C PRO A 48 8.89 -13.58 -0.06
N LYS A 49 9.76 -14.07 -0.94
CA LYS A 49 9.82 -15.49 -1.27
C LYS A 49 10.32 -16.27 -0.06
N LEU A 50 9.44 -17.04 0.56
CA LEU A 50 9.76 -17.89 1.70
C LEU A 50 9.96 -19.35 1.26
N ALA A 51 10.63 -20.12 2.12
CA ALA A 51 10.65 -21.57 1.98
C ALA A 51 9.23 -22.14 2.19
N ALA A 52 8.90 -23.24 1.52
CA ALA A 52 7.55 -23.80 1.48
C ALA A 52 6.95 -24.09 2.87
N ASP A 53 7.79 -24.49 3.82
CA ASP A 53 7.45 -24.75 5.23
C ASP A 53 7.06 -23.50 6.04
N ASN A 54 7.28 -22.31 5.49
CA ASN A 54 6.93 -21.03 6.12
C ASN A 54 5.79 -20.30 5.40
N GLN A 55 5.33 -20.78 4.25
CA GLN A 55 4.23 -20.14 3.51
C GLN A 55 2.93 -20.15 4.30
N ASP A 56 2.61 -21.26 4.98
CA ASP A 56 1.39 -21.39 5.78
C ASP A 56 1.38 -20.53 7.05
N LYS A 57 2.54 -20.00 7.45
CA LYS A 57 2.71 -19.14 8.64
C LYS A 57 2.48 -17.66 8.32
N ILE A 58 2.40 -17.30 7.04
CA ILE A 58 2.19 -15.91 6.65
C ILE A 58 0.72 -15.55 6.85
N ARG A 59 0.49 -14.52 7.67
CA ARG A 59 -0.81 -13.86 7.87
C ARG A 59 -0.65 -12.35 7.70
N PRO A 60 -1.71 -11.60 7.33
CA PRO A 60 -1.64 -10.15 7.14
C PRO A 60 -1.00 -9.37 8.30
N GLU A 61 -1.21 -9.83 9.53
CA GLU A 61 -0.71 -9.25 10.77
C GLU A 61 0.66 -9.76 11.21
N THR A 62 1.18 -10.80 10.54
CA THR A 62 2.46 -11.41 10.90
C THR A 62 3.62 -10.68 10.24
N SER A 63 4.61 -10.24 11.02
CA SER A 63 5.84 -9.68 10.43
C SER A 63 6.60 -10.71 9.60
N VAL A 64 7.30 -10.28 8.55
CA VAL A 64 8.13 -11.20 7.73
C VAL A 64 9.12 -11.98 8.59
N ARG A 65 9.69 -11.32 9.61
CA ARG A 65 10.66 -11.93 10.54
C ARG A 65 10.05 -13.07 11.35
N SER A 66 8.84 -12.86 11.86
CA SER A 66 8.09 -13.89 12.58
C SER A 66 7.85 -15.10 11.69
N ALA A 67 7.49 -14.88 10.41
CA ALA A 67 7.27 -15.96 9.45
C ALA A 67 8.55 -16.76 9.14
N VAL A 68 9.72 -16.11 9.07
CA VAL A 68 11.01 -16.79 8.83
C VAL A 68 11.68 -17.35 10.11
N GLY A 69 11.06 -17.17 11.28
CA GLY A 69 11.60 -17.67 12.56
C GLY A 69 12.79 -16.87 13.10
N ASP A 70 12.95 -15.63 12.65
CA ASP A 70 14.04 -14.74 13.05
C ASP A 70 13.85 -14.28 14.51
N LYS A 71 14.71 -14.72 15.42
CA LYS A 71 14.61 -14.34 16.84
C LYS A 71 15.26 -12.96 17.09
N PRO A 72 14.57 -12.02 17.76
CA PRO A 72 15.19 -10.76 18.16
C PRO A 72 16.33 -11.01 19.14
N VAL A 73 17.47 -10.35 18.91
CA VAL A 73 18.60 -10.32 19.84
C VAL A 73 18.48 -9.05 20.69
N ALA A 74 18.50 -9.20 22.02
CA ALA A 74 18.37 -8.08 22.93
C ALA A 74 19.42 -6.99 22.65
N GLY A 75 18.97 -5.73 22.57
CA GLY A 75 19.85 -4.58 22.33
C GLY A 75 20.22 -4.30 20.87
N GLN A 76 19.76 -5.11 19.91
CA GLN A 76 19.94 -4.82 18.49
C GLN A 76 18.69 -4.16 17.88
N TRP A 77 18.91 -3.05 17.17
CA TRP A 77 17.89 -2.47 16.30
C TRP A 77 17.50 -3.50 15.23
N ILE A 78 16.21 -3.80 15.16
CA ILE A 78 15.67 -4.76 14.21
C ILE A 78 15.60 -4.12 12.83
N LYS A 79 16.42 -4.59 11.89
CA LYS A 79 16.31 -4.21 10.48
C LYS A 79 15.15 -4.99 9.85
N ARG A 80 14.07 -4.30 9.48
CA ARG A 80 12.92 -4.91 8.80
C ARG A 80 13.24 -5.12 7.30
N PRO A 81 12.84 -6.26 6.70
CA PRO A 81 12.85 -6.40 5.25
C PRO A 81 11.96 -5.33 4.62
N ASP A 82 12.51 -4.56 3.68
CA ASP A 82 11.79 -3.45 3.07
C ASP A 82 11.36 -3.83 1.65
N LEU A 83 10.10 -4.23 1.49
CA LEU A 83 9.54 -4.60 0.18
C LEU A 83 9.08 -3.38 -0.62
N MET A 84 9.17 -2.17 -0.06
CA MET A 84 8.68 -0.94 -0.70
C MET A 84 9.44 -0.57 -1.98
N CYS A 85 10.72 -0.93 -2.08
CA CYS A 85 11.49 -0.76 -3.33
C CYS A 85 10.99 -1.68 -4.45
N TYR A 86 10.58 -2.91 -4.11
CA TYR A 86 9.96 -3.80 -5.08
C TYR A 86 8.54 -3.33 -5.44
N ALA A 87 7.76 -2.91 -4.45
CA ALA A 87 6.43 -2.35 -4.65
C ALA A 87 6.43 -1.13 -5.57
N SER A 88 7.36 -0.19 -5.38
CA SER A 88 7.49 0.99 -6.23
C SER A 88 7.79 0.62 -7.68
N SER A 89 8.62 -0.41 -7.90
CA SER A 89 8.92 -0.95 -9.22
C SER A 89 7.70 -1.58 -9.89
N VAL A 90 6.90 -2.36 -9.15
CA VAL A 90 5.66 -2.95 -9.66
C VAL A 90 4.63 -1.87 -9.99
N ILE A 91 4.39 -0.94 -9.06
CA ILE A 91 3.43 0.16 -9.23
C ILE A 91 3.82 1.04 -10.42
N SER A 92 5.09 1.47 -10.51
CA SER A 92 5.55 2.34 -11.60
C SER A 92 5.51 1.64 -12.96
N LYS A 93 5.71 0.33 -13.00
CA LYS A 93 5.57 -0.46 -14.24
C LYS A 93 4.11 -0.61 -14.67
N LEU A 94 3.19 -0.84 -13.73
CA LEU A 94 1.79 -1.09 -14.02
C LEU A 94 1.00 0.20 -14.30
N TYR A 95 1.34 1.27 -13.60
CA TYR A 95 0.58 2.52 -13.57
C TYR A 95 1.42 3.75 -13.93
N GLY A 96 2.61 3.54 -14.50
CA GLY A 96 3.44 4.62 -15.03
C GLY A 96 2.77 5.26 -16.25
N GLY A 97 2.31 6.49 -16.10
CA GLY A 97 1.55 7.20 -17.13
C GLY A 97 1.47 8.70 -16.88
N ALA A 98 1.09 9.46 -17.91
CA ALA A 98 1.05 10.93 -17.81
C ALA A 98 -0.05 11.46 -16.85
N SER A 99 -1.00 10.62 -16.45
CA SER A 99 -2.19 11.04 -15.69
C SER A 99 -2.41 10.23 -14.40
N SER A 100 -1.49 9.34 -14.01
CA SER A 100 -1.69 8.52 -12.81
C SER A 100 -1.07 9.14 -11.56
N TYR A 101 -1.79 9.11 -10.44
CA TYR A 101 -1.30 9.53 -9.13
C TYR A 101 -1.46 8.41 -8.13
N ILE A 102 -0.50 8.26 -7.23
CA ILE A 102 -0.68 7.52 -5.98
C ILE A 102 -1.03 8.53 -4.89
N ILE A 103 -2.10 8.26 -4.18
CA ILE A 103 -2.62 9.04 -3.06
C ILE A 103 -2.60 8.13 -1.84
N CYS A 104 -2.07 8.60 -0.72
CA CYS A 104 -2.03 7.83 0.52
C CYS A 104 -2.57 8.66 1.69
N GLU A 105 -3.29 8.01 2.58
CA GLU A 105 -3.67 8.60 3.86
C GLU A 105 -2.43 8.85 4.73
N ALA A 106 -2.46 9.96 5.47
CA ALA A 106 -1.43 10.34 6.42
C ALA A 106 -2.02 10.49 7.85
N GLY A 107 -2.88 9.58 8.29
CA GLY A 107 -3.82 9.74 9.42
C GLY A 107 -3.25 10.18 10.78
N TYR A 108 -1.97 9.94 11.08
CA TYR A 108 -1.32 10.45 12.31
C TYR A 108 -0.60 11.79 12.15
N SER A 109 -0.78 12.44 11.01
CA SER A 109 -0.10 13.69 10.65
C SER A 109 -1.03 14.87 10.77
N LYS A 110 -0.47 16.04 11.08
CA LYS A 110 -1.17 17.33 11.01
C LYS A 110 -0.68 18.12 9.81
N ASN A 111 -1.57 18.89 9.20
CA ASN A 111 -1.18 19.84 8.16
C ASN A 111 -0.06 20.76 8.68
N GLY A 112 1.07 20.80 7.98
CA GLY A 112 2.28 21.53 8.38
C GLY A 112 3.37 20.68 9.04
N ASP A 113 3.13 19.38 9.26
CA ASP A 113 4.18 18.46 9.72
C ASP A 113 5.34 18.39 8.72
N LYS A 114 6.58 18.53 9.21
CA LYS A 114 7.81 18.59 8.39
C LYS A 114 8.03 17.38 7.47
N PHE A 115 7.45 16.24 7.76
CA PHE A 115 7.59 15.06 6.89
C PHE A 115 6.56 15.08 5.76
N LEU A 116 5.41 15.75 5.94
CA LEU A 116 4.46 16.00 4.87
C LEU A 116 5.02 17.00 3.86
N THR A 117 5.89 17.94 4.25
CA THR A 117 6.43 18.97 3.34
C THR A 117 7.27 18.42 2.18
N ARG A 118 7.64 17.13 2.22
CA ARG A 118 8.28 16.45 1.10
C ARG A 118 7.30 16.16 -0.05
N PHE A 119 6.02 15.96 0.27
CA PHE A 119 4.98 15.61 -0.69
C PHE A 119 3.97 16.74 -0.76
N GLU A 120 3.31 16.87 -1.90
CA GLU A 120 2.09 17.67 -1.94
C GLU A 120 1.01 16.92 -1.14
N GLY A 121 0.20 17.68 -0.41
CA GLY A 121 -0.82 17.12 0.46
C GLY A 121 -2.05 18.00 0.50
N PHE A 122 -3.16 17.37 0.85
CA PHE A 122 -4.48 18.01 0.95
C PHE A 122 -5.27 17.35 2.08
N SER A 123 -6.42 17.95 2.40
CA SER A 123 -7.36 17.36 3.36
C SER A 123 -8.68 17.05 2.66
N HIS A 124 -9.25 15.89 2.96
CA HIS A 124 -10.56 15.47 2.47
C HIS A 124 -11.33 14.87 3.64
N GLU A 125 -12.55 15.36 3.88
CA GLU A 125 -13.41 14.95 5.01
C GLU A 125 -12.73 14.98 6.39
N GLY A 126 -11.74 15.87 6.56
CA GLY A 126 -10.96 16.01 7.80
C GLY A 126 -9.72 15.12 7.88
N SER A 127 -9.54 14.17 6.97
CA SER A 127 -8.37 13.31 6.88
C SER A 127 -7.28 13.92 5.99
N PRO A 128 -6.00 13.86 6.40
CA PRO A 128 -4.88 14.34 5.60
C PRO A 128 -4.41 13.28 4.59
N PHE A 129 -4.09 13.73 3.39
CA PHE A 129 -3.58 12.89 2.30
C PHE A 129 -2.32 13.49 1.71
N ILE A 130 -1.43 12.61 1.25
CA ILE A 130 -0.25 12.97 0.45
C ILE A 130 -0.35 12.27 -0.90
N HIS A 131 0.23 12.88 -1.93
CA HIS A 131 0.23 12.28 -3.25
C HIS A 131 1.53 12.52 -4.02
N VAL A 132 1.77 11.66 -5.01
CA VAL A 132 2.78 11.86 -6.03
C VAL A 132 2.28 11.31 -7.36
N LYS A 133 2.70 11.96 -8.45
CA LYS A 133 2.45 11.48 -9.81
C LYS A 133 3.27 10.22 -10.08
N ILE A 134 2.76 9.27 -10.87
CA ILE A 134 3.47 8.04 -11.25
C ILE A 134 3.90 8.17 -12.72
N THR A 135 5.14 8.59 -12.97
CA THR A 135 5.64 8.81 -14.34
C THR A 135 6.36 7.59 -14.94
N GLY A 136 6.58 6.55 -14.15
CA GLY A 136 7.26 5.31 -14.55
C GLY A 136 8.79 5.37 -14.34
N ASP A 137 9.39 6.55 -14.45
CA ASP A 137 10.81 6.81 -14.19
C ASP A 137 11.08 7.30 -12.75
N ASN A 138 10.05 7.73 -12.02
CA ASN A 138 10.17 8.30 -10.68
C ASN A 138 10.04 7.27 -9.53
N LEU A 139 10.65 6.10 -9.72
CA LEU A 139 10.62 4.97 -8.77
C LEU A 139 10.93 5.36 -7.32
N SER A 140 11.92 6.23 -7.11
CA SER A 140 12.35 6.66 -5.79
C SER A 140 11.32 7.53 -5.07
N GLU A 141 10.47 8.25 -5.80
CA GLU A 141 9.42 9.09 -5.23
C GLU A 141 8.21 8.23 -4.84
N VAL A 142 7.83 7.28 -5.70
CA VAL A 142 6.83 6.25 -5.40
C VAL A 142 7.27 5.41 -4.18
N GLU A 143 8.54 5.02 -4.12
CA GLU A 143 9.06 4.32 -2.94
C GLU A 143 8.98 5.19 -1.67
N ALA A 144 9.31 6.47 -1.78
CA ALA A 144 9.32 7.37 -0.63
C ALA A 144 7.91 7.64 -0.08
N ILE A 145 6.90 7.80 -0.94
CA ILE A 145 5.52 8.00 -0.47
C ILE A 145 5.00 6.72 0.21
N LEU A 146 5.28 5.53 -0.36
CA LEU A 146 4.89 4.25 0.24
C LEU A 146 5.52 4.03 1.62
N LYS A 147 6.80 4.36 1.78
CA LYS A 147 7.49 4.29 3.08
C LYS A 147 6.91 5.26 4.10
N THR A 148 6.51 6.45 3.65
CA THR A 148 5.88 7.45 4.50
C THR A 148 4.52 6.94 4.95
N ALA A 149 3.67 6.54 4.01
CA ALA A 149 2.34 5.98 4.25
C ALA A 149 2.34 4.71 5.11
N ARG A 150 3.36 3.84 4.99
CA ARG A 150 3.54 2.68 5.88
C ARG A 150 3.55 3.08 7.36
N SER A 151 4.11 4.24 7.70
CA SER A 151 4.17 4.73 9.09
C SER A 151 2.79 5.06 9.66
N PHE A 152 1.78 5.15 8.79
CA PHE A 152 0.39 5.49 9.11
C PHE A 152 -0.57 4.32 8.90
N ARG A 153 -0.07 3.08 8.71
CA ARG A 153 -0.87 1.93 8.27
C ARG A 153 -1.48 2.23 6.90
N LEU A 154 -0.66 2.06 5.87
CA LEU A 154 -0.95 2.45 4.48
C LEU A 154 -2.40 2.13 4.08
N LEU A 155 -3.15 3.19 3.79
CA LEU A 155 -4.33 3.18 2.93
C LEU A 155 -4.01 4.09 1.76
N GLY A 156 -4.20 3.60 0.54
CA GLY A 156 -3.89 4.37 -0.65
C GLY A 156 -4.71 3.99 -1.87
N LEU A 157 -4.76 4.91 -2.81
CA LEU A 157 -5.37 4.73 -4.11
C LEU A 157 -4.41 5.13 -5.21
N ILE A 158 -4.57 4.49 -6.35
CA ILE A 158 -4.05 4.95 -7.62
C ILE A 158 -5.22 5.45 -8.44
N THR A 159 -5.16 6.70 -8.90
CA THR A 159 -6.20 7.33 -9.73
C THR A 159 -5.67 7.68 -11.10
N ASP A 160 -6.52 7.59 -12.12
CA ASP A 160 -6.32 8.20 -13.43
C ASP A 160 -6.96 9.58 -13.39
N CYS A 161 -6.13 10.61 -13.30
CA CYS A 161 -6.55 11.98 -13.12
C CYS A 161 -5.91 12.85 -14.20
N ASP A 162 -6.66 13.09 -15.29
CA ASP A 162 -6.50 14.31 -16.09
C ASP A 162 -6.91 15.57 -15.29
N ARG A 163 -7.57 15.38 -14.14
CA ARG A 163 -8.07 16.42 -13.24
C ARG A 163 -7.63 16.12 -11.80
N SER A 164 -6.96 17.10 -11.18
CA SER A 164 -6.50 17.22 -9.78
C SER A 164 -6.41 15.95 -8.90
N PRO A 165 -5.27 15.70 -8.21
CA PRO A 165 -5.13 14.60 -7.24
C PRO A 165 -6.03 14.74 -6.00
N THR A 166 -6.70 15.88 -5.83
CA THR A 166 -7.63 16.15 -4.73
C THR A 166 -9.06 15.70 -5.01
N ASP A 167 -9.35 15.23 -6.23
CA ASP A 167 -10.69 14.82 -6.66
C ASP A 167 -10.84 13.29 -6.59
N PHE A 168 -11.27 12.79 -5.44
CA PHE A 168 -11.61 11.37 -5.27
C PHE A 168 -12.83 10.92 -6.09
N GLY A 169 -13.54 11.83 -6.76
CA GLY A 169 -14.55 11.52 -7.78
C GLY A 169 -13.96 11.09 -9.13
N GLY A 170 -12.64 11.17 -9.29
CA GLY A 170 -11.91 10.71 -10.47
C GLY A 170 -11.92 9.19 -10.68
N HIS A 171 -11.32 8.73 -11.80
CA HIS A 171 -11.29 7.31 -12.13
C HIS A 171 -10.26 6.57 -11.27
N LYS A 172 -10.73 5.83 -10.25
CA LYS A 172 -9.90 4.97 -9.40
C LYS A 172 -9.39 3.77 -10.20
N ILE A 173 -8.09 3.54 -10.24
CA ILE A 173 -7.44 2.42 -10.96
C ILE A 173 -7.12 1.27 -10.02
N ALA A 174 -6.60 1.56 -8.82
CA ALA A 174 -6.22 0.52 -7.87
C ALA A 174 -6.31 1.00 -6.43
N PHE A 175 -6.56 0.06 -5.52
CA PHE A 175 -6.43 0.24 -4.08
C PHE A 175 -5.17 -0.42 -3.55
N LEU A 176 -4.56 0.24 -2.56
CA LEU A 176 -3.31 -0.13 -1.92
C LEU A 176 -3.52 -0.18 -0.41
N CYS A 177 -3.12 -1.28 0.23
CA CYS A 177 -3.04 -1.32 1.69
C CYS A 177 -1.82 -2.09 2.18
N ASP A 178 -1.40 -1.82 3.41
CA ASP A 178 -0.33 -2.58 4.07
C ASP A 178 -0.72 -4.02 4.39
N ALA A 179 0.28 -4.88 4.42
CA ALA A 179 0.23 -6.24 4.96
C ALA A 179 1.58 -6.61 5.61
N LEU A 180 1.64 -7.77 6.27
CA LEU A 180 2.79 -8.26 7.03
C LEU A 180 3.30 -7.26 8.07
N ASP A 181 2.40 -6.67 8.85
CA ASP A 181 2.73 -5.61 9.80
C ASP A 181 3.48 -4.43 9.12
N GLY A 182 3.09 -4.11 7.89
CA GLY A 182 3.69 -3.03 7.09
C GLY A 182 4.92 -3.43 6.29
N ASP A 183 5.40 -4.67 6.37
CA ASP A 183 6.55 -5.13 5.57
C ASP A 183 6.18 -5.35 4.09
N SER A 184 4.88 -5.50 3.79
CA SER A 184 4.32 -5.84 2.49
C SER A 184 3.19 -4.88 2.09
N ILE A 185 2.78 -4.94 0.83
CA ILE A 185 1.64 -4.21 0.28
C ILE A 185 0.71 -5.19 -0.46
N ILE A 186 -0.58 -4.90 -0.38
CA ILE A 186 -1.62 -5.49 -1.23
C ILE A 186 -1.96 -4.46 -2.32
N ILE A 187 -2.03 -4.92 -3.56
CA ILE A 187 -2.48 -4.13 -4.71
C ILE A 187 -3.76 -4.77 -5.24
N CYS A 188 -4.89 -4.06 -5.14
CA CYS A 188 -6.17 -4.47 -5.67
C CYS A 188 -6.52 -3.59 -6.88
N SER A 189 -6.42 -4.14 -8.09
CA SER A 189 -6.74 -3.40 -9.31
C SER A 189 -8.25 -3.37 -9.57
N LYS A 190 -8.70 -2.30 -10.22
CA LYS A 190 -10.02 -2.24 -10.87
C LYS A 190 -9.96 -2.94 -12.23
N LYS A 191 -11.07 -3.54 -12.66
CA LYS A 191 -11.23 -4.12 -14.01
C LYS A 191 -11.13 -3.08 -15.11
#